data_AF-A0A7X8JZU0-F1
#
_entry.id   AF-A0A7X8JZU0-F1
#
_cell.length_a   1.000
_cell.length_b   1.000
_cell.length_c   1.000
_cell.angle_alpha   90.00
_cell.angle_beta   90.00
_cell.angle_gamma   90.00
#
_symmetry.space_group_name_H-M   'P 1'
#
loop_
_entity.id
_entity.type
_entity.pdbx_description
1 polymer ?
#
loop_
_entity_poly.entity_id
_entity_poly.type
_entity_poly.pdbx_seq_one_letter_code
_entity_poly.pdbx_strand_id
1 'polypeptide(L)'
;MVKAKQNDINVAWSNESIELWFLIYFINLDAAIHRTDYIKKLNQIFTREGINGGRYEKNLKDIFEILSSNDRLYRAIERSKKLRENFGCKDIQPSKMNPCTTVDILVEELLEYISRTE
;
A
#
# COMPACT_ATOMS: atom_id res chain seq x y z
N MET A 1 11.32 3.17 14.27
CA MET A 1 9.95 3.50 14.72
C MET A 1 9.90 4.01 16.15
N VAL A 2 10.63 3.42 17.11
CA VAL A 2 10.68 3.92 18.51
C VAL A 2 11.03 5.41 18.60
N LYS A 3 12.09 5.86 17.92
CA LYS A 3 12.50 7.27 17.89
C LYS A 3 11.44 8.20 17.28
N ALA A 4 10.73 7.76 16.24
CA ALA A 4 9.67 8.55 15.62
C ALA A 4 8.49 8.72 16.58
N LYS A 5 8.04 7.64 17.24
CA LYS A 5 6.98 7.67 18.25
C LYS A 5 7.32 8.57 19.44
N GLN A 6 8.58 8.60 19.88
CA GLN A 6 9.04 9.51 20.94
C GLN A 6 8.97 11.00 20.55
N ASN A 7 8.86 11.31 19.26
CA ASN A 7 8.75 12.67 18.72
C ASN A 7 7.35 12.94 18.14
N ASP A 8 6.35 12.11 18.47
CA ASP A 8 4.98 12.21 17.96
C ASP A 8 4.88 12.15 16.43
N ILE A 9 5.77 11.39 15.79
CA ILE A 9 5.80 11.19 14.34
C ILE A 9 5.27 9.80 14.01
N ASN A 10 4.12 9.77 13.34
CA ASN A 10 3.58 8.55 12.72
C ASN A 10 4.40 8.17 11.47
N VAL A 11 4.62 6.88 11.26
CA VAL A 11 5.45 6.38 10.15
C VAL A 11 4.63 5.46 9.25
N ALA A 12 4.46 5.88 8.00
CA ALA A 12 3.97 5.03 6.92
C ALA A 12 5.12 4.19 6.35
N TRP A 13 5.03 2.87 6.46
CA TRP A 13 6.01 1.92 5.92
C TRP A 13 5.31 0.83 5.12
N SER A 14 6.06 0.17 4.24
CA SER A 14 5.55 -0.91 3.38
C SER A 14 6.67 -1.89 3.07
N ASN A 15 6.45 -3.17 3.32
CA ASN A 15 7.48 -4.21 3.25
C ASN A 15 7.12 -5.32 2.25
N GLU A 16 8.06 -5.78 1.41
CA GLU A 16 9.46 -5.28 1.35
C GLU A 16 9.63 -3.95 0.57
N SER A 17 8.57 -3.42 -0.01
CA SER A 17 8.64 -2.16 -0.78
C SER A 17 7.27 -1.49 -0.92
N ILE A 18 7.26 -0.19 -1.25
CA ILE A 18 6.04 0.59 -1.49
C ILE A 18 5.16 0.01 -2.60
N GLU A 19 5.74 -0.75 -3.53
CA GLU A 19 5.02 -1.44 -4.59
C GLU A 19 3.98 -2.45 -4.05
N LEU A 20 4.12 -2.93 -2.81
CA LEU A 20 3.06 -3.69 -2.13
C LEU A 20 1.78 -2.87 -2.02
N TRP A 21 1.88 -1.60 -1.58
CA TRP A 21 0.72 -0.70 -1.43
C TRP A 21 -0.01 -0.52 -2.76
N PHE A 22 0.72 -0.40 -3.88
CA PHE A 22 0.11 -0.27 -5.20
C PHE A 22 -0.52 -1.58 -5.68
N LEU A 23 0.11 -2.72 -5.39
CA LEU A 23 -0.37 -4.02 -5.84
C LEU A 23 -1.69 -4.43 -5.18
N ILE A 24 -1.86 -4.11 -3.90
CA ILE A 24 -3.06 -4.49 -3.14
C ILE A 24 -4.32 -3.68 -3.50
N TYR A 25 -4.24 -2.69 -4.39
CA TYR A 25 -5.45 -2.14 -5.04
C TYR A 25 -6.11 -3.17 -5.95
N PHE A 26 -5.32 -4.06 -6.54
CA PHE A 26 -5.78 -4.98 -7.57
C PHE A 26 -6.01 -6.38 -7.05
N ILE A 27 -5.12 -6.89 -6.18
CA ILE A 27 -5.15 -8.29 -5.74
C ILE A 27 -5.02 -8.45 -4.23
N ASN A 28 -5.51 -9.56 -3.70
CA ASN A 28 -5.11 -10.04 -2.38
C ASN A 28 -3.70 -10.65 -2.48
N LEU A 29 -2.86 -10.43 -1.48
CA LEU A 29 -1.54 -11.01 -1.40
C LEU A 29 -1.40 -11.75 -0.07
N ASP A 30 -1.34 -13.08 -0.14
CA ASP A 30 -1.34 -13.93 1.05
C ASP A 30 0.07 -14.42 1.44
N ALA A 31 1.06 -14.26 0.55
CA ALA A 31 2.42 -14.70 0.75
C ALA A 31 3.44 -13.61 0.38
N ALA A 32 4.56 -13.59 1.12
CA ALA A 32 5.68 -12.72 0.81
C ALA A 32 6.25 -13.07 -0.57
N ILE A 33 6.51 -12.05 -1.38
CA ILE A 33 7.14 -12.18 -2.69
C ILE A 33 8.24 -11.15 -2.84
N HIS A 34 9.14 -11.38 -3.80
CA HIS A 34 10.25 -10.48 -4.00
C HIS A 34 9.83 -9.15 -4.63
N ARG A 35 10.57 -8.08 -4.36
CA ARG A 35 10.34 -6.75 -4.96
C ARG A 35 10.22 -6.79 -6.49
N THR A 36 11.04 -7.61 -7.14
CA THR A 36 10.98 -7.80 -8.60
C THR A 36 9.66 -8.39 -9.05
N ASP A 37 9.03 -9.22 -8.22
CA ASP A 37 7.76 -9.86 -8.54
C ASP A 37 6.57 -8.93 -8.32
N TYR A 38 6.67 -7.94 -7.41
CA TYR A 38 5.70 -6.84 -7.36
C TYR A 38 5.65 -6.09 -8.70
N ILE A 39 6.81 -5.72 -9.24
CA ILE A 39 6.90 -4.98 -10.51
C ILE A 39 6.35 -5.83 -11.67
N LYS A 40 6.71 -7.12 -11.74
CA LYS A 40 6.17 -8.04 -12.77
C LYS A 40 4.65 -8.13 -12.70
N LYS A 41 4.08 -8.31 -11.49
CA LYS A 41 2.62 -8.39 -11.30
C LYS A 41 1.93 -7.08 -11.66
N LEU A 42 2.49 -5.93 -11.27
CA LEU A 42 1.97 -4.62 -11.65
C LEU A 42 1.97 -4.42 -13.16
N ASN A 43 3.06 -4.76 -13.86
CA ASN A 43 3.10 -4.71 -15.34
C ASN A 43 2.03 -5.61 -15.99
N GLN A 44 1.85 -6.84 -15.48
CA GLN A 44 0.82 -7.74 -15.98
C GLN A 44 -0.59 -7.16 -15.80
N ILE A 45 -0.87 -6.58 -14.63
CA ILE A 45 -2.15 -5.93 -14.32
C ILE A 45 -2.36 -4.71 -15.22
N PHE A 46 -1.35 -3.85 -15.34
CA PHE A 46 -1.42 -2.64 -16.14
C PHE A 46 -1.64 -2.97 -17.62
N THR A 47 -0.98 -4.02 -18.12
CA THR A 47 -1.20 -4.51 -19.50
C THR A 47 -2.63 -5.02 -19.68
N ARG A 48 -3.12 -5.85 -18.75
CA ARG A 48 -4.47 -6.42 -18.80
C ARG A 48 -5.57 -5.36 -18.71
N GLU A 49 -5.36 -4.34 -17.89
CA GLU A 49 -6.34 -3.27 -17.63
C GLU A 49 -6.15 -2.04 -18.54
N GLY A 50 -5.18 -2.06 -19.46
CA GLY A 50 -4.93 -0.95 -20.38
C GLY A 50 -4.40 0.31 -19.71
N ILE A 51 -3.72 0.19 -18.57
CA ILE A 51 -3.20 1.30 -17.77
C ILE A 51 -1.77 1.63 -18.21
N ASN A 52 -1.47 2.92 -18.43
CA ASN A 52 -0.12 3.43 -18.71
C ASN A 52 0.67 2.61 -19.75
N GLY A 53 0.03 2.26 -20.88
CA GLY A 53 0.68 1.47 -21.93
C GLY A 53 1.15 0.08 -21.49
N GLY A 54 0.59 -0.45 -20.40
CA GLY A 54 0.91 -1.76 -19.86
C GLY A 54 2.12 -1.82 -18.93
N ARG A 55 2.71 -0.67 -18.56
CA ARG A 55 3.95 -0.63 -17.77
C ARG A 55 3.77 0.16 -16.49
N TYR A 56 4.16 -0.41 -15.37
CA TYR A 56 4.34 0.28 -14.12
C TYR A 56 5.67 1.04 -14.12
N GLU A 57 5.62 2.32 -13.71
CA GLU A 57 6.80 3.13 -13.44
C GLU A 57 6.65 3.77 -12.05
N LYS A 58 7.75 3.81 -11.29
CA LYS A 58 7.71 4.23 -9.89
C LYS A 58 7.35 5.72 -9.71
N ASN A 59 7.63 6.52 -10.73
CA ASN A 59 7.45 7.96 -10.78
C ASN A 59 6.23 8.37 -11.63
N LEU A 60 5.22 7.50 -11.76
CA LEU A 60 3.95 7.86 -12.38
C LEU A 60 3.31 9.01 -11.62
N LYS A 61 3.13 10.14 -12.31
CA LYS A 61 2.60 11.38 -11.71
C LYS A 61 1.14 11.25 -11.32
N ASP A 62 0.41 10.45 -12.09
CA ASP A 62 -1.01 10.18 -11.97
C ASP A 62 -1.31 8.86 -11.24
N ILE A 63 -0.33 8.31 -10.51
CA ILE A 63 -0.48 7.00 -9.86
C ILE A 63 -1.63 7.01 -8.84
N PHE A 64 -1.86 8.13 -8.16
CA PHE A 64 -2.97 8.22 -7.23
C PHE A 64 -4.29 8.18 -7.99
N GLU A 65 -4.48 8.98 -9.04
CA GLU A 65 -5.68 8.98 -9.86
C GLU A 65 -5.96 7.62 -10.52
N ILE A 66 -4.92 6.93 -11.00
CA ILE A 66 -5.01 5.57 -11.55
C ILE A 66 -5.56 4.56 -10.52
N LEU A 67 -5.13 4.70 -9.26
CA LEU A 67 -5.49 3.79 -8.18
C LEU A 67 -6.83 4.14 -7.54
N SER A 68 -7.13 5.44 -7.41
CA SER A 68 -8.17 6.03 -6.55
C SER A 68 -9.56 6.07 -7.15
N SER A 69 -9.98 5.05 -7.92
CA SER A 69 -11.43 4.80 -7.96
C SER A 69 -11.86 4.42 -6.53
N ASN A 70 -12.87 5.10 -5.99
CA ASN A 70 -13.28 5.00 -4.57
C ASN A 70 -13.37 3.52 -4.12
N ASP A 71 -13.97 2.65 -4.92
CA ASP A 71 -14.08 1.21 -4.65
C ASP A 71 -12.74 0.48 -4.51
N ARG A 72 -11.70 0.85 -5.27
CA ARG A 72 -10.38 0.22 -5.18
C ARG A 72 -9.61 0.70 -3.95
N LEU A 73 -9.76 1.97 -3.61
CA LEU A 73 -9.14 2.56 -2.42
C LEU A 73 -9.63 1.88 -1.14
N TYR A 74 -10.95 1.74 -0.96
CA TYR A 74 -11.50 1.03 0.21
C TYR A 74 -11.03 -0.43 0.28
N ARG A 75 -10.94 -1.12 -0.86
CA ARG A 75 -10.38 -2.49 -0.92
C ARG A 75 -8.90 -2.54 -0.53
N ALA A 76 -8.09 -1.57 -0.94
CA ALA A 76 -6.68 -1.50 -0.58
C ALA A 76 -6.49 -1.28 0.93
N ILE A 77 -7.32 -0.42 1.53
CA ILE A 77 -7.37 -0.19 2.98
C ILE A 77 -7.74 -1.49 3.71
N GLU A 78 -8.80 -2.17 3.30
CA GLU A 78 -9.24 -3.44 3.92
C GLU A 78 -8.16 -4.53 3.81
N ARG A 79 -7.53 -4.66 2.64
CA ARG A 79 -6.43 -5.62 2.43
C ARG A 79 -5.22 -5.29 3.31
N SER A 80 -4.90 -4.01 3.50
CA SER A 80 -3.81 -3.58 4.39
C SER A 80 -4.09 -3.92 5.84
N LYS A 81 -5.33 -3.71 6.30
CA LYS A 81 -5.78 -4.11 7.64
C LYS A 81 -5.63 -5.62 7.84
N LYS A 82 -6.08 -6.44 6.89
CA LYS A 82 -5.91 -7.91 6.91
C LYS A 82 -4.44 -8.33 6.95
N LEU A 83 -3.58 -7.69 6.15
CA LEU A 83 -2.14 -7.95 6.20
C LEU A 83 -1.55 -7.69 7.59
N ARG A 84 -1.99 -6.63 8.28
CA ARG A 84 -1.56 -6.36 9.66
C ARG A 84 -2.12 -7.37 10.66
N GLU A 85 -3.40 -7.72 10.54
CA GLU A 85 -4.07 -8.71 11.40
C GLU A 85 -3.40 -10.09 11.35
N ASN A 86 -2.86 -10.50 10.20
CA ASN A 86 -2.13 -11.76 10.04
C ASN A 86 -0.87 -11.86 10.94
N PHE A 87 -0.32 -10.74 11.40
CA PHE A 87 0.80 -10.71 12.35
C PHE A 87 0.35 -10.71 13.82
N GLY A 88 -0.96 -10.58 14.07
CA GLY A 88 -1.61 -10.66 15.39
C GLY A 88 -1.27 -9.50 16.34
N CYS A 89 -1.70 -9.60 17.60
CA CYS A 89 -1.41 -8.64 18.68
C CYS A 89 0.01 -8.73 19.22
N LYS A 90 0.95 -9.31 18.46
CA LYS A 90 2.34 -9.46 18.88
C LYS A 90 3.09 -8.17 18.55
N ASP A 91 3.96 -7.73 19.45
CA ASP A 91 4.95 -6.68 19.18
C ASP A 91 6.02 -7.18 18.17
N ILE A 92 5.58 -7.47 16.95
CA ILE A 92 6.46 -7.85 15.85
C ILE A 92 7.07 -6.59 15.30
N GLN A 93 8.40 -6.58 15.22
CA GLN A 93 9.12 -5.47 14.60
C GLN A 93 8.67 -5.35 13.13
N PRO A 94 8.37 -4.13 12.64
CA PRO A 94 7.90 -3.93 11.28
C PRO A 94 8.80 -4.53 10.21
N SER A 95 10.12 -4.55 10.40
CA SER A 95 11.08 -5.23 9.50
C SER A 95 10.87 -6.75 9.37
N LYS A 96 10.06 -7.37 10.23
CA LYS A 96 9.68 -8.78 10.20
C LYS A 96 8.25 -8.99 9.69
N MET A 97 7.50 -7.92 9.48
CA MET A 97 6.15 -7.96 8.93
C MET A 97 6.25 -7.85 7.40
N ASN A 98 6.27 -9.00 6.72
CA ASN A 98 6.33 -9.10 5.26
C ASN A 98 5.42 -10.23 4.76
N PRO A 99 4.43 -9.96 3.89
CA PRO A 99 4.06 -8.65 3.34
C PRO A 99 3.22 -7.84 4.33
N CYS A 100 3.53 -6.55 4.51
CA CYS A 100 2.70 -5.69 5.36
C CYS A 100 2.93 -4.20 5.06
N THR A 101 1.94 -3.36 5.36
CA THR A 101 1.98 -1.92 5.10
C THR A 101 1.13 -1.14 6.11
N THR A 102 1.53 0.10 6.39
CA THR A 102 0.76 1.11 7.16
C THR A 102 0.45 2.36 6.34
N VAL A 103 0.70 2.32 5.03
CA VAL A 103 0.44 3.44 4.12
C VAL A 103 -1.05 3.79 4.05
N ASP A 104 -1.94 2.81 4.24
CA ASP A 104 -3.38 3.04 4.36
C ASP A 104 -3.73 4.00 5.50
N ILE A 105 -3.03 3.95 6.64
CA ILE A 105 -3.28 4.85 7.78
C ILE A 105 -3.01 6.30 7.39
N LEU A 106 -1.90 6.55 6.69
CA LEU A 106 -1.60 7.88 6.15
C LEU A 106 -2.66 8.33 5.16
N VAL A 107 -3.12 7.44 4.27
CA VAL A 107 -4.12 7.78 3.27
C VAL A 107 -5.48 8.06 3.92
N GLU A 108 -5.91 7.28 4.92
CA GLU A 108 -7.12 7.54 5.70
C GLU A 108 -7.08 8.93 6.36
N GLU A 109 -5.95 9.30 6.98
CA GLU A 109 -5.79 10.61 7.62
C GLU A 109 -5.81 11.76 6.62
N LEU A 110 -5.21 11.59 5.43
CA LEU A 110 -5.25 12.58 4.36
C LEU A 110 -6.65 12.75 3.77
N LEU A 111 -7.41 11.65 3.60
CA LEU A 111 -8.80 11.71 3.13
C LEU A 111 -9.70 12.45 4.14
N GLU A 112 -9.51 12.16 5.43
CA GLU A 112 -10.21 12.88 6.50
C GLU A 112 -9.87 14.37 6.49
N TYR A 113 -8.59 14.73 6.29
CA TYR A 113 -8.19 16.12 6.16
C TYR A 113 -8.85 16.82 4.95
N ILE A 114 -8.82 16.19 3.77
CA ILE A 114 -9.39 16.74 2.53
C ILE A 114 -10.91 16.95 2.67
N SER A 115 -11.62 15.95 3.19
CA SER A 115 -13.08 16.01 3.40
C SER A 115 -13.53 17.05 4.44
N ARG A 116 -12.65 17.48 5.35
CA ARG A 116 -12.93 18.56 6.32
C ARG A 116 -12.71 19.96 5.74
N THR A 117 -12.03 20.06 4.61
CA THR A 117 -11.72 21.33 3.92
C THR A 117 -12.70 21.66 2.78
N GLU A 118 -13.67 20.79 2.51
CA GLU A 118 -14.83 21.00 1.64
C GLU A 118 -16.03 21.53 2.43
#